data_AF-A0A1H0VA30-F1
#
_entry.id   AF-A0A1H0VA30-F1
#
_cell.length_a   1.000
_cell.length_b   1.000
_cell.length_c   1.000
_cell.angle_alpha   90.00
_cell.angle_beta   90.00
_cell.angle_gamma   90.00
#
_symmetry.space_group_name_H-M   'P 1'
#
loop_
_entity.id
_entity.type
_entity.pdbx_description
1 polymer ?
#
loop_
_entity_poly.entity_id
_entity_poly.type
_entity_poly.pdbx_seq_one_letter_code
_entity_poly.pdbx_strand_id
1 'polypeptide(L)'
;MSTETRWDAQVREYTSGGWVRLTKVRSGLSWQGTSRAAQDKHLTRMFRENKIELRRERSVSAADTAAALTVSRTTYHSVRWVGHH
;
A
#
# COMPACT_ATOMS: atom_id res chain seq x y z
N MET A 1 -16.16 13.20 4.59
CA MET A 1 -14.83 12.63 4.29
C MET A 1 -15.04 11.28 3.62
N SER A 2 -14.60 11.09 2.38
CA SER A 2 -14.83 9.83 1.65
C SER A 2 -13.92 8.71 2.17
N THR A 3 -14.29 7.45 1.92
CA THR A 3 -13.47 6.27 2.26
C THR A 3 -12.08 6.37 1.64
N GLU A 4 -11.97 6.90 0.42
CA GLU A 4 -10.68 7.09 -0.25
C GLU A 4 -9.78 8.12 0.46
N THR A 5 -10.33 9.24 0.92
CA THR A 5 -9.56 10.23 1.70
C THR A 5 -9.04 9.64 3.02
N ARG A 6 -9.84 8.79 3.67
CA ARG A 6 -9.42 8.11 4.90
C ARG A 6 -8.29 7.11 4.65
N TRP A 7 -8.37 6.35 3.56
CA TRP A 7 -7.31 5.40 3.20
C TRP A 7 -6.03 6.12 2.78
N ASP A 8 -6.12 7.21 2.02
CA ASP A 8 -4.95 8.05 1.68
C ASP A 8 -4.25 8.54 2.95
N ALA A 9 -5.01 9.09 3.91
CA ALA A 9 -4.47 9.57 5.18
C ALA A 9 -3.79 8.46 5.99
N GLN A 10 -4.37 7.26 6.00
CA GLN A 10 -3.83 6.15 6.76
C GLN A 10 -2.58 5.55 6.11
N VAL A 11 -2.54 5.41 4.79
CA VAL A 11 -1.33 5.00 4.07
C VAL A 11 -0.20 6.01 4.30
N ARG A 12 -0.53 7.32 4.29
CA ARG A 12 0.42 8.40 4.63
C ARG A 12 0.95 8.26 6.06
N GLU A 13 0.08 8.01 7.03
CA GLU A 13 0.47 7.81 8.43
C GLU A 13 1.46 6.65 8.57
N TYR A 14 1.13 5.48 8.01
CA TYR A 14 2.00 4.30 8.06
C TYR A 14 3.37 4.55 7.44
N THR A 15 3.42 5.28 6.33
CA THR A 15 4.64 5.48 5.52
C THR A 15 5.37 6.80 5.79
N SER A 16 4.94 7.56 6.80
CA SER A 16 5.57 8.82 7.22
C SER A 16 7.05 8.68 7.58
N GLY A 17 7.46 7.50 8.06
CA GLY A 17 8.85 7.15 8.38
C GLY A 17 9.66 6.56 7.21
N GLY A 18 9.12 6.50 6.00
CA GLY A 18 9.79 5.97 4.81
C GLY A 18 9.14 4.71 4.24
N TRP A 19 9.97 3.74 3.84
CA TRP A 19 9.52 2.49 3.24
C TRP A 19 8.87 1.58 4.27
N VAL A 20 7.68 1.08 3.97
CA VAL A 20 6.93 0.17 4.83
C VAL A 20 6.42 -1.01 4.04
N ARG A 21 6.54 -2.20 4.64
CA ARG A 21 6.02 -3.45 4.08
C ARG A 21 4.51 -3.38 3.92
N LEU A 22 4.01 -3.85 2.77
CA LEU A 22 2.59 -3.92 2.47
C LEU A 22 1.81 -4.74 3.50
N THR A 23 2.44 -5.76 4.10
CA THR A 23 1.88 -6.56 5.20
C THR A 23 1.39 -5.67 6.34
N LYS A 24 2.21 -4.70 6.78
CA LYS A 24 1.89 -3.78 7.87
C LYS A 24 0.76 -2.81 7.48
N VAL A 25 0.84 -2.26 6.26
CA VAL A 25 -0.19 -1.34 5.75
C VAL A 25 -1.54 -2.04 5.65
N ARG A 26 -1.57 -3.27 5.13
CA ARG A 26 -2.80 -4.05 4.99
C ARG A 26 -3.42 -4.43 6.32
N SER A 27 -2.62 -4.83 7.32
CA SER A 27 -3.15 -5.10 8.67
C SER A 27 -3.91 -3.90 9.22
N GLY A 28 -3.41 -2.68 8.99
CA GLY A 28 -4.09 -1.44 9.36
C GLY A 28 -5.41 -1.19 8.61
N LEU A 29 -5.43 -1.46 7.31
CA LEU A 29 -6.61 -1.26 6.46
C LEU A 29 -7.68 -2.35 6.66
N SER A 30 -7.28 -3.57 6.99
CA SER A 30 -8.19 -4.71 7.19
C SER A 30 -9.11 -4.53 8.41
N TRP A 31 -8.66 -3.82 9.45
CA TRP A 31 -9.49 -3.50 10.62
C TRP A 31 -10.73 -2.67 10.26
N GLN A 32 -10.74 -2.00 9.10
CA GLN A 32 -11.88 -1.25 8.58
C GLN A 32 -12.85 -2.11 7.74
N GLY A 33 -12.74 -3.45 7.78
CA GLY A 33 -13.63 -4.36 7.06
C GLY A 33 -13.41 -4.37 5.54
N THR A 34 -12.18 -4.07 5.10
CA THR A 34 -11.87 -3.89 3.68
C THR A 34 -11.40 -5.19 3.03
N SER A 35 -11.91 -5.49 1.83
CA SER A 35 -11.48 -6.68 1.09
C SER A 35 -10.10 -6.45 0.46
N ARG A 36 -9.36 -7.55 0.27
CA ARG A 36 -8.05 -7.53 -0.41
C ARG A 36 -8.10 -6.85 -1.78
N ALA A 37 -9.12 -7.17 -2.58
CA ALA A 37 -9.31 -6.57 -3.90
C ALA A 37 -9.52 -5.06 -3.84
N ALA A 38 -10.24 -4.55 -2.84
CA ALA A 38 -10.45 -3.12 -2.65
C ALA A 38 -9.16 -2.40 -2.25
N GLN A 39 -8.36 -3.00 -1.36
CA GLN A 39 -7.03 -2.51 -0.99
C GLN A 39 -6.11 -2.43 -2.22
N ASP A 40 -6.09 -3.48 -3.05
CA ASP A 40 -5.24 -3.54 -4.25
C ASP A 40 -5.64 -2.48 -5.28
N LYS A 41 -6.95 -2.32 -5.53
CA LYS A 41 -7.48 -1.27 -6.40
C LYS A 41 -7.05 0.12 -5.92
N HIS A 42 -7.14 0.37 -4.62
CA HIS A 42 -6.79 1.67 -4.06
C HIS A 42 -5.28 1.95 -4.10
N LEU A 43 -4.44 1.01 -3.66
CA LEU A 43 -2.98 1.19 -3.74
C LEU A 43 -2.52 1.35 -5.19
N THR A 44 -3.11 0.60 -6.14
CA THR A 44 -2.82 0.77 -7.57
C THR A 44 -3.22 2.17 -8.06
N ARG A 45 -4.37 2.68 -7.62
CA ARG A 45 -4.80 4.05 -7.93
C ARG A 45 -3.81 5.08 -7.37
N MET A 46 -3.44 4.98 -6.09
CA MET A 46 -2.47 5.90 -5.46
C MET A 46 -1.11 5.90 -6.18
N PHE A 47 -0.66 4.73 -6.61
CA PHE A 47 0.58 4.59 -7.39
C PHE A 47 0.46 5.30 -8.75
N ARG A 48 -0.66 5.13 -9.46
CA ARG A 48 -0.93 5.84 -10.73
C ARG A 48 -1.09 7.36 -10.57
N GLU A 49 -1.61 7.79 -9.42
CA GLU A 49 -1.74 9.21 -9.04
C GLU A 49 -0.42 9.79 -8.51
N ASN A 50 0.69 9.04 -8.51
CA ASN A 50 1.99 9.45 -7.96
C ASN A 50 1.97 9.86 -6.47
N LYS A 51 0.99 9.35 -5.69
CA LYS A 51 0.92 9.59 -4.24
C LYS A 51 1.86 8.69 -3.45
N ILE A 52 2.12 7.50 -3.99
CA ILE A 52 3.00 6.51 -3.37
C ILE A 52 4.01 5.97 -4.38
N GLU A 53 5.16 5.56 -3.88
CA GLU A 53 6.09 4.69 -4.61
C GLU A 53 5.96 3.26 -4.13
N LEU A 54 6.24 2.32 -5.03
CA LEU A 54 6.24 0.89 -4.75
C LEU A 54 7.65 0.33 -4.98
N ARG A 55 8.08 -0.57 -4.08
CA ARG A 55 9.42 -1.16 -4.13
C ARG A 55 9.37 -2.69 -4.11
N ARG A 56 10.22 -3.29 -4.95
CA ARG A 56 10.54 -4.72 -4.89
C ARG A 56 11.59 -4.95 -3.81
N GLU A 57 11.44 -6.03 -3.06
CA GLU A 57 12.40 -6.40 -2.03
C GLU A 57 13.09 -7.69 -2.42
N ARG A 58 14.39 -7.80 -2.11
CA ARG A 58 15.20 -8.99 -2.45
C ARG A 58 14.95 -10.17 -1.51
N SER A 59 14.54 -9.87 -0.27
CA SER A 59 14.26 -10.87 0.76
C SER A 59 12.86 -10.61 1.33
N VAL A 60 11.95 -11.52 1.02
CA VAL A 60 10.52 -11.44 1.36
C VAL A 60 10.11 -12.70 2.09
N SER A 61 9.43 -12.52 3.22
CA SER A 61 8.82 -13.64 3.94
C SER A 61 7.59 -14.16 3.18
N ALA A 62 7.11 -15.36 3.51
CA ALA A 62 5.85 -15.86 2.96
C ALA A 62 4.67 -14.91 3.21
N ALA A 63 4.64 -14.27 4.38
CA ALA A 63 3.64 -13.26 4.73
C ALA A 63 3.72 -12.02 3.81
N ASP A 64 4.93 -11.55 3.50
CA ASP A 64 5.13 -10.41 2.59
C ASP A 64 4.74 -10.76 1.15
N THR A 65 5.02 -11.99 0.71
CA THR A 65 4.56 -12.48 -0.59
C THR A 65 3.03 -12.52 -0.66
N ALA A 66 2.37 -12.99 0.39
CA ALA A 66 0.91 -12.97 0.49
C ALA A 66 0.33 -11.55 0.54
N ALA A 67 1.07 -10.58 1.09
CA ALA A 67 0.70 -9.17 1.14
C ALA A 67 1.11 -8.36 -0.11
N ALA A 68 1.81 -8.97 -1.06
CA ALA A 68 2.36 -8.25 -2.20
C ALA A 68 1.28 -7.62 -3.11
N LEU A 69 1.65 -6.55 -3.81
CA LEU A 69 0.78 -5.89 -4.79
C LEU A 69 1.37 -6.09 -6.19
N THR A 70 0.57 -6.58 -7.13
CA THR A 70 0.99 -6.75 -8.52
C THR A 70 0.41 -5.65 -9.40
N VAL A 71 1.26 -4.82 -9.99
CA VAL A 71 0.88 -3.77 -10.95
C VAL A 71 1.66 -3.98 -12.24
N SER A 72 0.97 -4.05 -13.38
CA SER A 72 1.59 -4.23 -14.71
C SER A 72 2.60 -5.38 -14.75
N ARG A 73 2.21 -6.56 -14.24
CA ARG A 73 3.05 -7.78 -14.12
C ARG A 73 4.25 -7.66 -13.18
N THR A 74 4.35 -6.56 -12.42
CA THR A 74 5.38 -6.37 -11.41
C THR A 74 4.82 -6.54 -10.02
N THR A 75 5.43 -7.42 -9.22
CA THR A 75 5.10 -7.64 -7.81
C THR A 75 5.95 -6.76 -6.89
N TYR A 76 5.29 -5.99 -6.05
CA TYR A 76 5.89 -5.08 -5.07
C TYR A 76 5.55 -5.53 -3.65
N HIS A 77 6.42 -5.19 -2.71
CA HIS A 77 6.34 -5.68 -1.32
C HIS A 77 6.34 -4.54 -0.30
N SER A 78 6.80 -3.36 -0.71
CA SER A 78 6.86 -2.18 0.12
C SER A 78 6.32 -0.96 -0.59
N VAL A 79 5.82 -0.04 0.22
CA VAL A 79 5.22 1.22 -0.19
C VAL A 79 5.81 2.37 0.61
N ARG A 80 5.87 3.54 0.01
CA ARG A 80 6.23 4.79 0.67
C ARG A 80 5.34 5.91 0.15
N TRP A 81 4.92 6.84 1.01
CA TRP A 81 4.27 8.07 0.59
C TRP A 81 5.28 9.05 -0.01
N VAL A 82 4.93 9.58 -1.19
CA VAL A 82 5.72 10.61 -1.90
C VAL A 82 4.86 11.79 -2.38
N GLY A 83 3.55 11.74 -2.18
CA GLY A 83 2.65 12.80 -2.58
C GLY A 83 3.02 14.13 -1.91
N HIS A 84 3.23 15.16 -2.73
CA HIS A 84 3.59 16.53 -2.32
C HIS A 84 2.38 17.40 -1.90
N HIS A 85 1.18 16.80 -1.75
CA HIS A 85 -0.07 17.52 -1.53
C HIS A 85 -0.74 17.16 -0.19
#